data_AF-A0A1C5XDH3-F1
#
_entry.id   AF-A0A1C5XDH3-F1
#
_cell.length_a   1.000
_cell.length_b   1.000
_cell.length_c   1.000
_cell.angle_alpha   90.00
_cell.angle_beta   90.00
_cell.angle_gamma   90.00
#
_symmetry.space_group_name_H-M   'P 1'
#
loop_
_entity.id
_entity.type
_entity.pdbx_description
1 polymer ?
#
loop_
_entity_poly.entity_id
_entity_poly.type
_entity_poly.pdbx_seq_one_letter_code
_entity_poly.pdbx_strand_id
1 'polypeptide(L)'
;MRNSKIKKKSMKKCVVDIRYHAAVGDYSRILVVLTSHQGERKMEETKRSGMSKDQFWNLIEKAKEVCGTDLDASAVWIKQQLFYMTPEDVLQFHNLVYSYRDAAYKYGLWTAAGILMETGCSDDSFSDFRMWLIAQGKDVYLNALKDPDSLSGVTPYGYCSFESLGYISSQVYSAMKGKNIYQDSTARMQMESYEQVIRDIVYHPMIEYPLELPEAMVVYPKLCERHLSEQVRNAPQKVRTWNVSRTDIRRMMARGNAAIKKMQEQGAKAPEAVRSVRKGTVR
;
A
#
# COMPACT_ATOMS: atom_id res chain seq x y z
N MET A 1 -24.80 41.44 -10.87
CA MET A 1 -25.16 40.24 -10.05
C MET A 1 -25.81 39.08 -10.85
N ARG A 2 -25.54 38.89 -12.17
CA ARG A 2 -26.12 37.77 -12.96
C ARG A 2 -25.20 36.56 -13.21
N ASN A 3 -23.90 36.64 -12.86
CA ASN A 3 -22.92 35.58 -13.18
C ASN A 3 -22.82 34.41 -12.18
N SER A 4 -23.36 34.52 -10.96
CA SER A 4 -23.21 33.44 -9.94
C SER A 4 -24.25 32.32 -10.07
N LYS A 5 -25.44 32.62 -10.62
CA LYS A 5 -26.52 31.62 -10.78
C LYS A 5 -26.29 30.69 -11.98
N ILE A 6 -25.64 31.16 -13.05
CA ILE A 6 -25.35 30.35 -14.26
C ILE A 6 -24.25 29.31 -13.96
N LYS A 7 -23.17 29.70 -13.25
CA LYS A 7 -22.09 28.78 -12.86
C LYS A 7 -22.58 27.62 -11.97
N LYS A 8 -23.40 27.89 -10.95
CA LYS A 8 -23.93 26.83 -10.06
C LYS A 8 -24.88 25.86 -10.79
N LYS A 9 -25.67 26.34 -11.76
CA LYS A 9 -26.60 25.49 -12.52
C LYS A 9 -25.85 24.60 -13.54
N SER A 10 -24.78 25.13 -14.14
CA SER A 10 -23.89 24.38 -15.04
C SER A 10 -23.06 23.32 -14.29
N MET A 11 -22.48 23.65 -13.13
CA MET A 11 -21.74 22.71 -12.29
C MET A 11 -22.60 21.55 -11.79
N LYS A 12 -23.84 21.83 -11.34
CA LYS A 12 -24.76 20.78 -10.91
C LYS A 12 -25.15 19.83 -12.05
N LYS A 13 -25.32 20.34 -13.27
CA LYS A 13 -25.63 19.51 -14.45
C LYS A 13 -24.44 18.62 -14.84
N CYS A 14 -23.22 19.16 -14.79
CA CYS A 14 -21.99 18.42 -15.09
C CYS A 14 -21.72 17.27 -14.09
N VAL A 15 -21.93 17.52 -12.79
CA VAL A 15 -21.74 16.49 -11.74
C VAL A 15 -22.75 15.34 -11.87
N VAL A 16 -23.98 15.62 -12.32
CA VAL A 16 -25.03 14.60 -12.51
C VAL A 16 -24.74 13.73 -13.74
N ASP A 17 -24.28 14.33 -14.86
CA ASP A 17 -23.91 13.58 -16.08
C ASP A 17 -22.71 12.65 -15.85
N ILE A 18 -21.72 13.07 -15.06
CA ILE A 18 -20.52 12.25 -14.77
C ILE A 18 -20.87 11.02 -13.91
N ARG A 19 -21.75 11.18 -12.91
CA ARG A 19 -22.22 10.05 -12.07
C ARG A 19 -23.00 9.03 -12.88
N TYR A 20 -23.81 9.49 -13.84
CA TYR A 20 -24.57 8.61 -14.72
C TYR A 20 -23.65 7.81 -15.64
N HIS A 21 -22.68 8.45 -16.31
CA HIS A 21 -21.78 7.77 -17.25
C HIS A 21 -20.75 6.84 -16.58
N ALA A 22 -20.32 7.13 -15.35
CA ALA A 22 -19.47 6.22 -14.57
C ALA A 22 -20.17 4.90 -14.21
N ALA A 23 -21.50 4.91 -14.05
CA ALA A 23 -22.28 3.72 -13.73
C ALA A 23 -22.54 2.79 -14.93
N VAL A 24 -22.47 3.31 -16.17
CA VAL A 24 -22.77 2.53 -17.40
C VAL A 24 -21.52 2.12 -18.20
N GLY A 25 -20.31 2.43 -17.72
CA GLY A 25 -19.07 1.98 -18.34
C GLY A 25 -18.75 2.64 -19.70
N ASP A 26 -19.49 3.66 -20.12
CA ASP A 26 -19.26 4.36 -21.39
C ASP A 26 -18.36 5.59 -21.19
N TYR A 27 -17.05 5.35 -21.22
CA TYR A 27 -15.99 6.35 -21.02
C TYR A 27 -15.77 7.28 -22.22
N SER A 28 -16.40 7.01 -23.37
CA SER A 28 -16.18 7.76 -24.62
C SER A 28 -16.70 9.22 -24.55
N ARG A 29 -17.78 9.46 -23.80
CA ARG A 29 -18.36 10.80 -23.62
C ARG A 29 -17.69 11.65 -22.54
N ILE A 30 -17.03 11.03 -21.57
CA ILE A 30 -16.24 11.75 -20.54
C ILE A 30 -15.08 12.50 -21.21
N LEU A 31 -14.45 11.89 -22.22
CA LEU A 31 -13.33 12.47 -22.95
C LEU A 31 -13.68 13.80 -23.64
N VAL A 32 -14.90 13.94 -24.17
CA VAL A 32 -15.35 15.12 -24.92
C VAL A 32 -15.62 16.32 -24.00
N VAL A 33 -16.02 16.07 -22.74
CA VAL A 33 -16.24 17.15 -21.77
C VAL A 33 -14.90 17.70 -21.26
N LEU A 34 -13.88 16.83 -21.12
CA LEU A 34 -12.56 17.18 -20.60
C LEU A 34 -11.75 18.13 -21.51
N THR A 35 -11.92 18.06 -22.84
CA THR A 35 -11.20 18.93 -23.79
C THR A 35 -11.62 20.40 -23.68
N SER A 36 -12.81 20.69 -23.16
CA SER A 36 -13.33 22.06 -23.02
C SER A 36 -12.77 22.83 -21.81
N HIS A 37 -12.21 22.13 -20.81
CA HIS A 37 -11.67 22.75 -19.58
C HIS A 37 -10.14 22.82 -19.52
N GLN A 38 -9.43 22.27 -20.51
CA GLN A 38 -7.97 22.37 -20.60
C GLN A 38 -7.46 23.78 -21.00
N GLY A 39 -8.36 24.69 -21.39
CA GLY A 39 -8.00 26.04 -21.85
C GLY A 39 -7.55 27.04 -20.76
N GLU A 40 -7.79 26.77 -19.46
CA GLU A 40 -7.63 27.80 -18.41
C GLU A 40 -6.55 27.51 -17.35
N ARG A 41 -5.78 26.42 -17.46
CA ARG A 41 -4.63 26.15 -16.57
C ARG A 41 -3.32 26.01 -17.35
N LYS A 42 -2.87 27.10 -17.97
CA LYS A 42 -1.47 27.30 -18.34
C LYS A 42 -0.89 28.42 -17.49
N MET A 43 -0.24 28.07 -16.39
CA MET A 43 0.78 28.93 -15.78
C MET A 43 1.73 28.08 -14.92
N GLU A 44 3.02 28.27 -15.21
CA GLU A 44 4.23 27.74 -14.57
C GLU A 44 4.74 26.37 -15.04
N GLU A 45 5.21 26.35 -16.29
CA GLU A 45 6.20 25.38 -16.79
C GLU A 45 7.56 25.64 -16.10
N THR A 46 7.67 25.22 -14.85
CA THR A 46 8.95 24.67 -14.37
C THR A 46 9.00 23.22 -14.87
N LYS A 47 10.17 22.78 -15.35
CA LYS A 47 10.45 21.41 -15.84
C LYS A 47 10.09 20.34 -14.79
N ARG A 48 8.80 20.04 -14.60
CA ARG A 48 8.29 19.08 -13.62
C ARG A 48 8.51 17.68 -14.15
N SER A 49 9.35 16.90 -13.45
CA SER A 49 9.75 15.54 -13.81
C SER A 49 8.70 14.46 -13.46
N GLY A 50 7.42 14.77 -13.64
CA GLY A 50 6.33 13.93 -13.13
C GLY A 50 6.08 14.11 -11.62
N MET A 51 5.16 13.29 -11.09
CA MET A 51 4.63 13.39 -9.72
C MET A 51 5.71 13.13 -8.65
N SER A 52 5.77 13.96 -7.61
CA SER A 52 6.63 13.72 -6.44
C SER A 52 6.05 12.68 -5.46
N LYS A 53 6.89 12.13 -4.57
CA LYS A 53 6.46 11.20 -3.49
C LYS A 53 5.37 11.80 -2.61
N ASP A 54 5.44 13.08 -2.28
CA ASP A 54 4.43 13.72 -1.43
C ASP A 54 3.11 13.93 -2.16
N GLN A 55 3.14 14.23 -3.46
CA GLN A 55 1.93 14.27 -4.29
C GLN A 55 1.28 12.87 -4.40
N PHE A 56 2.09 11.82 -4.52
CA PHE A 56 1.63 10.43 -4.52
C PHE A 56 0.90 10.09 -3.22
N TRP A 57 1.54 10.30 -2.07
CA TRP A 57 0.92 9.98 -0.78
C TRP A 57 -0.33 10.82 -0.50
N ASN A 58 -0.31 12.11 -0.82
CA ASN A 58 -1.50 12.97 -0.72
C ASN A 58 -2.66 12.49 -1.59
N LEU A 59 -2.38 11.94 -2.79
CA LEU A 59 -3.41 11.35 -3.64
C LEU A 59 -4.03 10.11 -2.99
N ILE A 60 -3.20 9.21 -2.44
CA ILE A 60 -3.66 8.00 -1.76
C ILE A 60 -4.46 8.33 -0.49
N GLU A 61 -3.98 9.27 0.33
CA GLU A 61 -4.66 9.72 1.54
C GLU A 61 -6.03 10.32 1.22
N LYS A 62 -6.13 11.20 0.21
CA LYS A 62 -7.41 11.75 -0.23
C LYS A 62 -8.37 10.69 -0.76
N ALA A 63 -7.87 9.67 -1.46
CA ALA A 63 -8.71 8.56 -1.90
C ALA A 63 -9.33 7.85 -0.68
N LYS A 64 -8.53 7.57 0.36
CA LYS A 64 -8.99 6.97 1.61
C LYS A 64 -9.97 7.87 2.37
N GLU A 65 -9.73 9.19 2.40
CA GLU A 65 -10.65 10.16 3.03
C GLU A 65 -12.01 10.21 2.33
N VAL A 66 -12.03 10.18 0.99
CA VAL A 66 -13.25 10.32 0.19
C VAL A 66 -14.03 9.00 0.11
N CYS A 67 -13.34 7.87 -0.03
CA CYS A 67 -13.94 6.57 -0.30
C CYS A 67 -14.00 5.65 0.92
N GLY A 68 -13.30 5.99 2.01
CA GLY A 68 -13.26 5.18 3.22
C GLY A 68 -12.68 3.78 2.95
N THR A 69 -13.45 2.75 3.29
CA THR A 69 -13.06 1.33 3.11
C THR A 69 -13.52 0.74 1.77
N ASP A 70 -14.15 1.52 0.90
CA ASP A 70 -14.58 1.06 -0.43
C ASP A 70 -13.40 1.18 -1.42
N LEU A 71 -12.73 0.06 -1.67
CA LEU A 71 -11.56 -0.02 -2.54
C LEU A 71 -11.92 0.15 -4.01
N ASP A 72 -13.10 -0.29 -4.45
CA ASP A 72 -13.56 -0.10 -5.82
C ASP A 72 -13.85 1.37 -6.09
N ALA A 73 -14.52 2.06 -5.16
CA ALA A 73 -14.68 3.50 -5.22
C ALA A 73 -13.34 4.23 -5.18
N SER A 74 -12.39 3.77 -4.36
CA SER A 74 -11.03 4.32 -4.30
C SER A 74 -10.31 4.20 -5.64
N ALA A 75 -10.40 3.04 -6.30
CA ALA A 75 -9.78 2.83 -7.62
C ALA A 75 -10.39 3.76 -8.69
N VAL A 76 -11.72 3.87 -8.71
CA VAL A 76 -12.42 4.79 -9.62
C VAL A 76 -12.00 6.23 -9.35
N TRP A 77 -11.94 6.64 -8.09
CA TRP A 77 -11.57 8.00 -7.71
C TRP A 77 -10.13 8.34 -8.08
N ILE A 78 -9.16 7.47 -7.76
CA ILE A 78 -7.74 7.64 -8.12
C ILE A 78 -7.61 7.74 -9.64
N LYS A 79 -8.26 6.83 -10.39
CA LYS A 79 -8.28 6.85 -11.85
C LYS A 79 -8.80 8.17 -12.41
N GLN A 80 -9.88 8.71 -11.84
CA GLN A 80 -10.42 10.02 -12.24
C GLN A 80 -9.43 11.15 -11.95
N GLN A 81 -8.77 11.16 -10.80
CA GLN A 81 -7.77 12.18 -10.49
C GLN A 81 -6.58 12.14 -11.45
N LEU A 82 -6.10 10.95 -11.79
CA LEU A 82 -5.00 10.80 -12.75
C LEU A 82 -5.36 11.32 -14.14
N PHE A 83 -6.63 11.26 -14.57
CA PHE A 83 -7.07 11.89 -15.83
C PHE A 83 -6.95 13.43 -15.85
N TYR A 84 -6.84 14.07 -14.70
CA TYR A 84 -6.59 15.52 -14.59
C TYR A 84 -5.10 15.88 -14.50
N MET A 85 -4.20 14.91 -14.50
CA MET A 85 -2.76 15.08 -14.43
C MET A 85 -2.09 14.94 -15.81
N THR A 86 -0.77 15.17 -15.89
CA THR A 86 -0.04 14.97 -17.15
C THR A 86 0.33 13.49 -17.33
N PRO A 87 0.61 13.03 -18.56
CA PRO A 87 1.12 11.68 -18.79
C PRO A 87 2.40 11.36 -17.99
N GLU A 88 3.28 12.34 -17.80
CA GLU A 88 4.50 12.22 -17.00
C GLU A 88 4.17 11.99 -15.51
N ASP A 89 3.14 12.66 -14.98
CA ASP A 89 2.65 12.40 -13.63
C ASP A 89 2.08 10.98 -13.50
N VAL A 90 1.32 10.50 -14.48
CA VAL A 90 0.77 9.14 -14.49
C VAL A 90 1.87 8.08 -14.59
N LEU A 91 2.90 8.33 -15.41
CA LEU A 91 4.07 7.49 -15.53
C LEU A 91 4.86 7.42 -14.21
N GLN A 92 5.01 8.56 -13.53
CA GLN A 92 5.70 8.59 -12.25
C GLN A 92 4.86 7.98 -11.12
N PHE A 93 3.53 8.15 -11.13
CA PHE A 93 2.61 7.42 -10.24
C PHE A 93 2.78 5.91 -10.40
N HIS A 94 2.86 5.41 -11.64
CA HIS A 94 3.14 3.99 -11.91
C HIS A 94 4.46 3.56 -11.26
N ASN A 95 5.56 4.26 -11.53
CA ASN A 95 6.86 3.92 -10.97
C ASN A 95 6.84 3.91 -9.43
N LEU A 96 6.15 4.86 -8.80
CA LEU A 96 6.04 4.96 -7.34
C LEU A 96 5.21 3.81 -6.75
N VAL A 97 4.04 3.49 -7.30
CA VAL A 97 3.21 2.35 -6.83
C VAL A 97 4.02 1.06 -6.84
N TYR A 98 4.70 0.78 -7.94
CA TYR A 98 5.49 -0.44 -8.07
C TYR A 98 6.74 -0.41 -7.16
N SER A 99 7.39 0.75 -7.02
CA SER A 99 8.55 0.90 -6.12
C SER A 99 8.17 0.64 -4.66
N TYR A 100 7.06 1.19 -4.16
CA TYR A 100 6.57 0.90 -2.82
C TYR A 100 6.12 -0.57 -2.69
N ARG A 101 5.38 -1.11 -3.68
CA ARG A 101 5.00 -2.53 -3.65
C ARG A 101 6.23 -3.44 -3.56
N ASP A 102 7.28 -3.17 -4.31
CA ASP A 102 8.49 -3.98 -4.33
C ASP A 102 9.32 -3.78 -3.04
N ALA A 103 9.36 -2.57 -2.49
CA ALA A 103 10.01 -2.29 -1.21
C ALA A 103 9.35 -3.06 -0.04
N ALA A 104 8.04 -3.27 -0.11
CA ALA A 104 7.28 -4.08 0.84
C ALA A 104 7.42 -5.60 0.62
N TYR A 105 8.17 -6.06 -0.39
CA TYR A 105 8.35 -7.50 -0.64
C TYR A 105 9.35 -8.13 0.35
N LYS A 106 8.88 -8.37 1.58
CA LYS A 106 9.70 -8.82 2.71
C LYS A 106 9.10 -10.03 3.38
N TYR A 107 9.93 -10.99 3.77
CA TYR A 107 9.52 -12.24 4.40
C TYR A 107 8.73 -12.02 5.70
N GLY A 108 9.20 -11.15 6.58
CA GLY A 108 8.51 -10.87 7.83
C GLY A 108 7.20 -10.10 7.62
N LEU A 109 7.08 -9.28 6.57
CA LEU A 109 5.82 -8.64 6.21
C LEU A 109 4.84 -9.65 5.62
N TRP A 110 5.31 -10.62 4.83
CA TRP A 110 4.50 -11.75 4.38
C TRP A 110 3.90 -12.51 5.55
N THR A 111 4.70 -12.84 6.56
CA THR A 111 4.19 -13.49 7.77
C THR A 111 3.12 -12.64 8.47
N ALA A 112 3.35 -11.33 8.58
CA ALA A 112 2.36 -10.41 9.16
C ALA A 112 1.06 -10.35 8.34
N ALA A 113 1.15 -10.32 7.02
CA ALA A 113 0.00 -10.38 6.11
C ALA A 113 -0.79 -11.68 6.30
N GLY A 114 -0.11 -12.82 6.36
CA GLY A 114 -0.74 -14.12 6.59
C GLY A 114 -1.46 -14.22 7.94
N ILE A 115 -0.94 -13.58 8.98
CA ILE A 115 -1.61 -13.48 10.28
C ILE A 115 -2.86 -12.60 10.18
N LEU A 116 -2.74 -11.43 9.53
CA LEU A 116 -3.83 -10.47 9.41
C LEU A 116 -5.01 -10.99 8.56
N MET A 117 -4.71 -11.77 7.51
CA MET A 117 -5.70 -12.29 6.57
C MET A 117 -6.36 -13.59 7.04
N GLU A 118 -5.82 -14.25 8.07
CA GLU A 118 -6.29 -15.52 8.68
C GLU A 118 -6.32 -16.76 7.76
N THR A 119 -6.40 -16.59 6.44
CA THR A 119 -6.45 -17.67 5.45
C THR A 119 -5.09 -18.10 4.90
N GLY A 120 -4.00 -17.53 5.43
CA GLY A 120 -2.67 -17.63 4.83
C GLY A 120 -2.48 -16.67 3.66
N CYS A 121 -1.29 -16.69 3.07
CA CYS A 121 -0.87 -15.74 2.04
C CYS A 121 -0.08 -16.50 0.96
N SER A 122 -0.59 -16.51 -0.28
CA SER A 122 0.10 -16.89 -1.51
C SER A 122 0.84 -15.69 -2.13
N ASP A 123 1.64 -15.93 -3.18
CA ASP A 123 2.32 -14.86 -3.94
C ASP A 123 1.34 -13.81 -4.45
N ASP A 124 0.21 -14.25 -5.02
CA ASP A 124 -0.83 -13.37 -5.58
C ASP A 124 -1.48 -12.53 -4.47
N SER A 125 -1.96 -13.18 -3.40
CA SER A 125 -2.56 -12.47 -2.27
C SER A 125 -1.57 -11.53 -1.56
N PHE A 126 -0.27 -11.84 -1.56
CA PHE A 126 0.74 -10.95 -1.01
C PHE A 126 1.03 -9.76 -1.93
N SER A 127 0.92 -9.94 -3.24
CA SER A 127 0.97 -8.82 -4.18
C SER A 127 -0.17 -7.83 -3.91
N ASP A 128 -1.38 -8.35 -3.77
CA ASP A 128 -2.56 -7.54 -3.49
C ASP A 128 -2.52 -6.89 -2.11
N PHE A 129 -2.01 -7.62 -1.10
CA PHE A 129 -1.80 -7.09 0.24
C PHE A 129 -0.88 -5.88 0.24
N ARG A 130 0.21 -5.91 -0.52
CA ARG A 130 1.14 -4.78 -0.59
C ARG A 130 0.50 -3.56 -1.26
N MET A 131 -0.40 -3.76 -2.22
CA MET A 131 -1.21 -2.66 -2.79
C MET A 131 -2.23 -2.13 -1.77
N TRP A 132 -2.87 -3.01 -1.02
CA TRP A 132 -3.78 -2.64 0.06
C TRP A 132 -3.06 -1.86 1.17
N LEU A 133 -1.83 -2.25 1.51
CA LEU A 133 -1.00 -1.58 2.50
C LEU A 133 -0.63 -0.16 2.05
N ILE A 134 -0.31 0.04 0.78
CA ILE A 134 -0.13 1.38 0.20
C ILE A 134 -1.41 2.21 0.38
N ALA A 135 -2.57 1.64 0.06
CA ALA A 135 -3.85 2.32 0.24
C ALA A 135 -4.21 2.64 1.69
N GLN A 136 -3.51 2.08 2.69
CA GLN A 136 -3.68 2.49 4.07
C GLN A 136 -3.14 3.89 4.37
N GLY A 137 -2.31 4.44 3.48
CA GLY A 137 -1.65 5.74 3.63
C GLY A 137 -0.20 5.62 4.10
N LYS A 138 0.54 6.73 3.99
CA LYS A 138 1.99 6.78 4.18
C LYS A 138 2.43 6.25 5.55
N ASP A 139 1.78 6.73 6.61
CA ASP A 139 2.17 6.41 7.99
C ASP A 139 1.96 4.94 8.32
N VAL A 140 0.82 4.36 7.92
CA VAL A 140 0.55 2.93 8.14
C VAL A 140 1.55 2.08 7.36
N TYR A 141 1.79 2.43 6.09
CA TYR A 141 2.74 1.73 5.24
C TYR A 141 4.16 1.75 5.84
N LEU A 142 4.68 2.92 6.22
CA LEU A 142 6.04 3.04 6.77
C LEU A 142 6.16 2.38 8.15
N ASN A 143 5.14 2.51 8.99
CA ASN A 143 5.12 1.85 10.31
C ASN A 143 5.09 0.33 10.17
N ALA A 144 4.34 -0.23 9.22
CA ALA A 144 4.32 -1.67 8.99
C ALA A 144 5.68 -2.24 8.55
N LEU A 145 6.48 -1.48 7.80
CA LEU A 145 7.83 -1.90 7.42
C LEU A 145 8.84 -1.76 8.56
N LYS A 146 8.67 -0.75 9.41
CA LYS A 146 9.51 -0.50 10.58
C LYS A 146 9.20 -1.43 11.75
N ASP A 147 7.93 -1.78 11.91
CA ASP A 147 7.37 -2.62 12.96
C ASP A 147 6.09 -3.31 12.44
N PRO A 148 6.20 -4.52 11.87
CA PRO A 148 5.03 -5.26 11.39
C PRO A 148 3.98 -5.56 12.47
N ASP A 149 4.37 -5.55 13.76
CA ASP A 149 3.42 -5.73 14.88
C ASP A 149 2.42 -4.54 14.98
N SER A 150 2.77 -3.38 14.39
CA SER A 150 1.89 -2.21 14.31
C SER A 150 0.62 -2.45 13.48
N LEU A 151 0.61 -3.45 12.60
CA LEU A 151 -0.58 -3.85 11.85
C LEU A 151 -1.71 -4.34 12.77
N SER A 152 -1.39 -4.72 14.02
CA SER A 152 -2.41 -4.99 15.05
C SER A 152 -3.31 -3.79 15.35
N GLY A 153 -2.91 -2.56 14.99
CA GLY A 153 -3.72 -1.36 15.13
C GLY A 153 -4.61 -1.06 13.92
N VAL A 154 -4.46 -1.81 12.82
CA VAL A 154 -5.13 -1.54 11.54
C VAL A 154 -6.36 -2.44 11.42
N THR A 155 -7.51 -1.84 11.15
CA THR A 155 -8.74 -2.61 10.90
C THR A 155 -8.68 -3.22 9.50
N PRO A 156 -8.72 -4.56 9.35
CA PRO A 156 -8.74 -5.18 8.03
C PRO A 156 -10.07 -4.92 7.33
N TYR A 157 -10.03 -4.66 6.03
CA TYR A 157 -11.20 -4.51 5.16
C TYR A 157 -10.84 -4.95 3.72
N GLY A 158 -11.85 -5.29 2.92
CA GLY A 158 -11.64 -5.74 1.54
C GLY A 158 -10.71 -6.95 1.43
N TYR A 159 -10.76 -7.86 2.41
CA TYR A 159 -9.84 -9.02 2.51
C TYR A 159 -8.35 -8.66 2.52
N CYS A 160 -8.02 -7.42 2.88
CA CYS A 160 -6.68 -6.86 2.73
C CYS A 160 -6.11 -7.00 1.31
N SER A 161 -6.95 -6.97 0.27
CA SER A 161 -6.55 -7.08 -1.14
C SER A 161 -6.95 -5.81 -1.89
N PHE A 162 -6.02 -5.27 -2.69
CA PHE A 162 -6.31 -4.15 -3.58
C PHE A 162 -5.62 -4.30 -4.94
N GLU A 163 -5.91 -5.41 -5.63
CA GLU A 163 -5.35 -5.74 -6.95
C GLU A 163 -5.52 -4.58 -7.96
N SER A 164 -6.69 -3.95 -7.98
CA SER A 164 -7.07 -2.95 -8.99
C SER A 164 -6.15 -1.71 -9.00
N LEU A 165 -5.52 -1.36 -7.87
CA LEU A 165 -4.54 -0.27 -7.79
C LEU A 165 -3.38 -0.45 -8.78
N GLY A 166 -2.95 -1.69 -9.04
CA GLY A 166 -1.87 -2.02 -9.97
C GLY A 166 -2.20 -1.73 -11.44
N TYR A 167 -3.48 -1.69 -11.80
CA TYR A 167 -3.91 -1.50 -13.19
C TYR A 167 -4.30 -0.07 -13.52
N ILE A 168 -4.54 0.79 -12.53
CA ILE A 168 -5.06 2.14 -12.75
C ILE A 168 -4.13 2.95 -13.68
N SER A 169 -2.83 2.97 -13.38
CA SER A 169 -1.89 3.82 -14.11
C SER A 169 -1.72 3.38 -15.57
N SER A 170 -1.67 2.07 -15.83
CA SER A 170 -1.53 1.53 -17.19
C SER A 170 -2.77 1.82 -18.03
N GLN A 171 -3.97 1.72 -17.45
CA GLN A 171 -5.23 2.08 -18.10
C GLN A 171 -5.29 3.56 -18.46
N VAL A 172 -4.97 4.45 -17.51
CA VAL A 172 -4.99 5.90 -17.73
C VAL A 172 -3.95 6.31 -18.77
N TYR A 173 -2.72 5.81 -18.63
CA TYR A 173 -1.63 6.15 -19.55
C TYR A 173 -1.94 5.68 -20.98
N SER A 174 -2.47 4.48 -21.14
CA SER A 174 -2.88 3.97 -22.44
C SER A 174 -3.99 4.81 -23.08
N ALA A 175 -4.95 5.29 -22.29
CA ALA A 175 -6.00 6.18 -22.79
C ALA A 175 -5.46 7.56 -23.20
N MET A 176 -4.43 8.08 -22.50
CA MET A 176 -3.82 9.38 -22.80
C MET A 176 -2.85 9.34 -24.00
N LYS A 177 -2.03 8.29 -24.11
CA LYS A 177 -0.92 8.21 -25.05
C LYS A 177 -1.15 7.26 -26.21
N GLY A 178 -2.23 6.46 -26.17
CA GLY A 178 -2.53 5.44 -27.18
C GLY A 178 -1.54 4.27 -27.21
N LYS A 179 -0.74 4.08 -26.17
CA LYS A 179 0.26 3.00 -26.06
C LYS A 179 0.43 2.52 -24.63
N ASN A 180 1.00 1.32 -24.48
CA ASN A 180 1.25 0.73 -23.18
C ASN A 180 2.32 1.52 -22.41
N ILE A 181 2.08 1.74 -21.10
CA ILE A 181 2.98 2.45 -20.19
C ILE A 181 4.39 1.85 -20.12
N TYR A 182 4.53 0.52 -20.28
CA TYR A 182 5.81 -0.17 -20.26
C TYR A 182 6.70 0.14 -21.46
N GLN A 183 6.17 0.79 -22.50
CA GLN A 183 7.00 1.29 -23.61
C GLN A 183 7.79 2.55 -23.20
N ASP A 184 7.33 3.29 -22.19
CA ASP A 184 7.97 4.53 -21.71
C ASP A 184 8.56 4.39 -20.29
N SER A 185 8.03 3.49 -19.45
CA SER A 185 8.61 3.15 -18.15
C SER A 185 9.84 2.28 -18.35
N THR A 186 11.01 2.92 -18.48
CA THR A 186 12.28 2.20 -18.63
C THR A 186 12.74 1.59 -17.30
N ALA A 187 13.49 0.49 -17.37
CA ALA A 187 14.08 -0.15 -16.19
C ALA A 187 14.94 0.82 -15.35
N ARG A 188 15.65 1.75 -16.01
CA ARG A 188 16.43 2.80 -15.33
C ARG A 188 15.54 3.71 -14.49
N MET A 189 14.41 4.16 -15.03
CA MET A 189 13.47 5.02 -14.29
C MET A 189 12.85 4.29 -13.10
N GLN A 190 12.51 3.00 -13.28
CA GLN A 190 12.00 2.17 -12.20
C GLN A 190 13.03 1.99 -11.08
N MET A 191 14.29 1.72 -11.44
CA MET A 191 15.39 1.60 -10.49
C MET A 191 15.66 2.91 -9.74
N GLU A 192 15.74 4.04 -10.45
CA GLU A 192 15.92 5.37 -9.83
C GLU A 192 14.77 5.71 -8.87
N SER A 193 13.53 5.39 -9.25
CA SER A 193 12.35 5.55 -8.38
C SER A 193 12.43 4.67 -7.14
N TYR A 194 12.81 3.39 -7.30
CA TYR A 194 12.96 2.45 -6.20
C TYR A 194 14.04 2.89 -5.21
N GLU A 195 15.20 3.33 -5.70
CA GLU A 195 16.29 3.85 -4.86
C GLU A 195 15.86 5.07 -4.04
N GLN A 196 15.04 5.95 -4.61
CA GLN A 196 14.50 7.10 -3.87
C GLN A 196 13.47 6.69 -2.81
N VAL A 197 12.69 5.64 -3.06
CA VAL A 197 11.69 5.13 -2.15
C VAL A 197 12.34 4.47 -0.93
N ILE A 198 13.31 3.58 -1.14
CA ILE A 198 13.93 2.82 -0.04
C ILE A 198 14.74 3.69 0.92
N ARG A 199 15.20 4.88 0.50
CA ARG A 199 15.93 5.84 1.36
C ARG A 199 15.09 6.34 2.53
N ASP A 200 13.77 6.37 2.38
CA ASP A 200 12.86 6.85 3.43
C ASP A 200 12.34 5.72 4.33
N ILE A 201 12.69 4.46 4.02
CA ILE A 201 12.12 3.29 4.70
C ILE A 201 13.11 2.77 5.73
N VAL A 202 12.62 2.65 6.97
CA VAL A 202 13.31 1.92 8.04
C VAL A 202 12.68 0.54 8.13
N TYR A 203 13.50 -0.51 8.04
CA TYR A 203 13.04 -1.89 8.10
C TYR A 203 13.22 -2.48 9.50
N HIS A 204 12.22 -3.23 9.96
CA HIS A 204 12.35 -4.05 11.16
C HIS A 204 13.48 -5.09 10.98
N PRO A 205 14.37 -5.31 11.96
CA PRO A 205 15.50 -6.25 11.80
C PRO A 205 15.09 -7.68 11.42
N MET A 206 13.91 -8.11 11.87
CA MET A 206 13.37 -9.44 11.55
C MET A 206 12.60 -9.51 10.23
N ILE A 207 12.36 -8.39 9.54
CA ILE A 207 11.51 -8.37 8.33
C ILE A 207 12.15 -9.09 7.14
N GLU A 208 13.48 -9.24 7.14
CA GLU A 208 14.22 -9.92 6.08
C GLU A 208 14.22 -11.45 6.23
N TYR A 209 13.76 -11.98 7.36
CA TYR A 209 13.79 -13.41 7.63
C TYR A 209 12.41 -14.06 7.45
N PRO A 210 12.34 -15.25 6.83
CA PRO A 210 11.15 -16.09 6.89
C PRO A 210 10.88 -16.48 8.34
N LEU A 211 9.72 -16.06 8.84
CA LEU A 211 9.23 -16.41 10.17
C LEU A 211 8.12 -17.43 10.02
N GLU A 212 8.25 -18.56 10.70
CA GLU A 212 7.10 -19.43 10.99
C GLU A 212 6.33 -18.86 12.17
N LEU A 213 5.14 -19.42 12.41
CA LEU A 213 4.23 -18.87 13.41
C LEU A 213 4.80 -18.81 14.84
N PRO A 214 5.55 -19.81 15.35
CA PRO A 214 6.16 -19.71 16.68
C PRO A 214 7.13 -18.52 16.81
N GLU A 215 7.95 -18.27 15.80
CA GLU A 215 8.84 -17.11 15.75
C GLU A 215 8.03 -15.81 15.63
N ALA A 216 7.00 -15.79 14.79
CA ALA A 216 6.12 -14.63 14.62
C ALA A 216 5.40 -14.25 15.92
N MET A 217 5.00 -15.23 16.75
CA MET A 217 4.40 -14.95 18.06
C MET A 217 5.37 -14.27 19.04
N VAL A 218 6.68 -14.44 18.84
CA VAL A 218 7.70 -13.72 19.63
C VAL A 218 7.95 -12.33 19.06
N VAL A 219 8.01 -12.21 17.73
CA VAL A 219 8.41 -10.96 17.04
C VAL A 219 7.23 -9.99 16.90
N TYR A 220 6.03 -10.49 16.61
CA TYR A 220 4.79 -9.73 16.40
C TYR A 220 3.68 -10.16 17.39
N PRO A 221 3.91 -10.01 18.71
CA PRO A 221 3.00 -10.55 19.72
C PRO A 221 1.60 -9.92 19.68
N LYS A 222 1.47 -8.61 19.42
CA LYS A 222 0.15 -7.94 19.41
C LYS A 222 -0.66 -8.35 18.19
N LEU A 223 -0.02 -8.47 17.04
CA LEU A 223 -0.65 -8.90 15.80
C LEU A 223 -1.17 -10.34 15.96
N CYS A 224 -0.34 -11.21 16.53
CA CYS A 224 -0.72 -12.59 16.82
C CYS A 224 -1.87 -12.66 17.83
N GLU A 225 -1.82 -11.88 18.91
CA GLU A 225 -2.86 -11.86 19.94
C GLU A 225 -4.21 -11.41 19.39
N ARG A 226 -4.20 -10.42 18.49
CA ARG A 226 -5.43 -9.83 17.94
C ARG A 226 -6.09 -10.68 16.86
N HIS A 227 -5.30 -11.33 15.99
CA HIS A 227 -5.83 -11.95 14.77
C HIS A 227 -5.76 -13.48 14.75
N LEU A 228 -4.96 -14.13 15.60
CA LEU A 228 -4.94 -15.58 15.63
C LEU A 228 -6.03 -16.14 16.51
N SER A 229 -6.77 -17.13 15.97
CA SER A 229 -7.70 -17.92 16.76
C SER A 229 -6.99 -18.65 17.90
N GLU A 230 -7.72 -18.95 18.98
CA GLU A 230 -7.18 -19.70 20.12
C GLU A 230 -6.61 -21.06 19.71
N GLN A 231 -7.28 -21.77 18.79
CA GLN A 231 -6.82 -23.04 18.27
C GLN A 231 -5.44 -22.93 17.60
N VAL A 232 -5.22 -21.87 16.81
CA VAL A 232 -3.95 -21.64 16.12
C VAL A 232 -2.85 -21.26 17.12
N ARG A 233 -3.17 -20.41 18.12
CA ARG A 233 -2.21 -20.03 19.18
C ARG A 233 -1.80 -21.21 20.07
N ASN A 234 -2.67 -22.19 20.26
CA ASN A 234 -2.36 -23.39 21.04
C ASN A 234 -1.56 -24.45 20.27
N ALA A 235 -1.51 -24.37 18.93
CA ALA A 235 -0.76 -25.32 18.10
C ALA A 235 -0.07 -24.65 16.89
N PRO A 236 0.76 -23.60 17.10
CA PRO A 236 1.29 -22.78 16.01
C PRO A 236 2.20 -23.55 15.04
N GLN A 237 2.83 -24.62 15.50
CA GLN A 237 3.69 -25.51 14.71
C GLN A 237 2.96 -26.29 13.62
N LYS A 238 1.61 -26.36 13.66
CA LYS A 238 0.80 -27.04 12.64
C LYS A 238 0.62 -26.19 11.38
N VAL A 239 0.82 -24.88 11.48
CA VAL A 239 0.80 -23.96 10.34
C VAL A 239 2.22 -23.89 9.79
N ARG A 240 2.38 -24.17 8.50
CA ARG A 240 3.66 -24.09 7.79
C ARG A 240 3.52 -23.10 6.64
N THR A 241 4.31 -22.03 6.67
CA THR A 241 4.30 -21.03 5.61
C THR A 241 5.43 -21.26 4.61
N TRP A 242 6.61 -21.67 5.07
CA TRP A 242 7.80 -21.68 4.23
C TRP A 242 8.16 -23.08 3.72
N ASN A 243 8.55 -23.17 2.46
CA ASN A 243 9.00 -24.42 1.87
C ASN A 243 10.42 -24.80 2.36
N VAL A 244 10.48 -25.56 3.45
CA VAL A 244 11.75 -25.99 4.08
C VAL A 244 12.55 -27.02 3.29
N SER A 245 12.05 -27.54 2.16
CA SER A 245 12.87 -28.36 1.25
C SER A 245 13.99 -27.52 0.60
N ARG A 246 13.75 -26.22 0.43
CA ARG A 246 14.72 -25.25 -0.08
C ARG A 246 15.83 -24.97 0.91
N THR A 247 17.09 -25.14 0.48
CA THR A 247 18.27 -24.99 1.34
C THR A 247 18.53 -23.54 1.73
N ASP A 248 18.26 -22.60 0.85
CA ASP A 248 18.35 -21.16 1.09
C ASP A 248 17.34 -20.71 2.16
N ILE A 249 16.08 -21.15 2.06
CA ILE A 249 15.05 -20.84 3.05
C ILE A 249 15.43 -21.38 4.44
N ARG A 250 15.87 -22.64 4.54
CA ARG A 250 16.34 -23.20 5.82
C ARG A 250 17.50 -22.41 6.43
N ARG A 251 18.47 -21.97 5.62
CA ARG A 251 19.59 -21.15 6.10
C ARG A 251 19.12 -19.78 6.59
N MET A 252 18.17 -19.15 5.89
CA MET A 252 17.61 -17.87 6.31
C MET A 252 16.83 -18.00 7.63
N MET A 253 15.99 -19.02 7.77
CA MET A 253 15.28 -19.31 9.02
C MET A 253 16.26 -19.51 10.19
N ALA A 254 17.31 -20.30 10.00
CA ALA A 254 18.31 -20.53 11.05
C ALA A 254 18.98 -19.23 11.53
N ARG A 255 19.29 -18.30 10.61
CA ARG A 255 19.83 -16.98 10.96
C ARG A 255 18.80 -16.12 11.69
N GLY A 256 17.55 -16.13 11.24
CA GLY A 256 16.44 -15.45 11.90
C GLY A 256 16.26 -15.94 13.34
N ASN A 257 16.23 -17.25 13.55
CA ASN A 257 16.07 -17.85 14.88
C ASN A 257 17.24 -17.49 15.81
N ALA A 258 18.46 -17.46 15.28
CA ALA A 258 19.62 -16.99 16.05
C ALA A 258 19.51 -15.49 16.41
N ALA A 259 18.97 -14.66 15.52
CA ALA A 259 18.73 -13.25 15.78
C ALA A 259 17.64 -13.04 16.86
N ILE A 260 16.53 -13.78 16.79
CA ILE A 260 15.46 -13.77 17.81
C ILE A 260 16.03 -14.15 19.17
N LYS A 261 16.83 -15.21 19.26
CA LYS A 261 17.46 -15.63 20.51
C LYS A 261 18.32 -14.51 21.11
N LYS A 262 19.13 -13.83 20.29
CA LYS A 262 19.92 -12.67 20.73
C LYS A 262 19.04 -11.51 21.21
N MET A 263 17.93 -11.21 20.52
CA MET A 263 16.98 -10.17 20.93
C MET A 263 16.37 -10.48 22.30
N GLN A 264 15.98 -11.73 22.53
CA GLN A 264 15.42 -12.18 23.82
C GLN A 264 16.45 -12.11 24.95
N GLU A 265 17.70 -12.53 24.70
CA GLU A 265 18.80 -12.44 25.67
C GLU A 265 19.17 -11.00 26.02
N GLN A 266 19.15 -10.08 25.04
CA GLN A 266 19.40 -8.66 25.28
C GLN A 266 18.24 -8.00 26.05
N GLY A 267 16.99 -8.34 25.73
CA GLY A 267 15.81 -7.87 26.46
C GLY A 267 15.75 -8.39 27.90
N ALA A 268 16.29 -9.59 28.16
CA ALA A 268 16.39 -10.16 29.51
C ALA A 268 17.50 -9.52 30.37
N LYS A 269 18.50 -8.88 29.74
CA LYS A 269 19.63 -8.21 30.42
C LYS A 269 19.38 -6.71 30.71
N ALA A 270 18.26 -6.14 30.28
CA ALA A 270 17.90 -4.75 30.58
C ALA A 270 17.39 -4.62 32.05
N PRO A 271 17.85 -3.62 32.83
CA PRO A 271 17.49 -3.48 34.23
C PRO A 271 15.99 -3.23 34.45
N GLU A 272 15.45 -3.78 35.54
CA GLU A 272 14.02 -3.91 35.88
C GLU A 272 13.18 -2.62 35.86
N ALA A 273 13.81 -1.44 35.88
CA ALA A 273 13.12 -0.15 35.85
C ALA A 273 12.28 0.08 34.56
N VAL A 274 12.57 -0.62 33.47
CA VAL A 274 11.82 -0.51 32.20
C VAL A 274 10.69 -1.57 32.10
N ARG A 275 10.72 -2.60 32.95
CA ARG A 275 9.75 -3.71 32.91
C ARG A 275 8.39 -3.36 33.51
N SER A 276 8.31 -2.36 34.39
CA SER A 276 7.08 -2.01 35.12
C SER A 276 6.08 -1.16 34.32
N VAL A 277 6.49 -0.48 33.25
CA VAL A 277 5.61 0.43 32.49
C VAL A 277 4.58 -0.33 31.63
N ARG A 278 4.78 -1.64 31.37
CA ARG A 278 3.85 -2.46 30.57
C ARG A 278 2.77 -3.19 31.37
N LYS A 279 2.76 -3.13 32.70
CA LYS A 279 1.61 -3.59 33.49
C LYS A 279 0.74 -2.40 33.83
N GLY A 280 -0.11 -2.04 32.87
CA GLY A 280 -1.14 -1.02 33.03
C GLY A 280 -1.97 -1.30 34.28
N THR A 281 -2.03 -0.27 35.12
CA THR A 281 -2.86 -0.13 36.30
C THR A 281 -4.33 -0.32 35.92
N VAL A 282 -4.95 -1.40 36.40
CA VAL A 282 -6.41 -1.47 36.52
C VAL A 282 -6.73 -0.87 37.89
N ARG A 283 -7.42 0.27 37.88
CA ARG A 283 -8.22 0.74 39.01
C ARG A 283 -9.67 0.41 38.73
#